data_AF-T0KZQ6-F1
#
_entry.id   AF-T0KZQ6-F1
#
_cell.length_a   1.000
_cell.length_b   1.000
_cell.length_c   1.000
_cell.angle_alpha   90.00
_cell.angle_beta   90.00
_cell.angle_gamma   90.00
#
_symmetry.space_group_name_H-M   'P 1'
#
loop_
_entity.id
_entity.type
_entity.pdbx_description
1 polymer ?
#
loop_
_entity_poly.entity_id
_entity_poly.type
_entity_poly.pdbx_seq_one_letter_code
_entity_poly.pdbx_strand_id
1 'polypeptide(L)'
;MKLENAIEKKIINNEILAYFMGRAYLFLLNIGIDRNKIRFRQHKKDEMAHYAKDCWDIELHSSQGWIECVGIADRSAFDLTCHGKAANIDLSYSEKLDDPIVIKEWRPIIEKKNFIKHLKNNFDAFEKEIKSLKNSELLEMMITEESENFINYKYKNEIYKVPCEFVEFKIFEKKLYPMLLSHHSE
;
A
#
# COMPACT_ATOMS: atom_id res chain seq x y z
N MET A 1 -8.66 -14.53 -30.14
CA MET A 1 -9.63 -13.95 -29.17
C MET A 1 -9.64 -12.44 -29.38
N LYS A 2 -10.77 -11.74 -29.19
CA LYS A 2 -10.77 -10.27 -29.13
C LYS A 2 -10.17 -9.81 -27.80
N LEU A 3 -9.51 -8.64 -27.79
CA LEU A 3 -8.91 -8.07 -26.56
C LEU A 3 -9.98 -7.79 -25.49
N GLU A 4 -11.13 -7.24 -25.89
CA GLU A 4 -12.29 -7.01 -25.01
C GLU A 4 -12.67 -8.27 -24.22
N ASN A 5 -12.88 -9.38 -24.92
CA ASN A 5 -13.23 -10.66 -24.28
C ASN A 5 -12.12 -11.19 -23.35
N ALA A 6 -10.86 -10.87 -23.61
CA ALA A 6 -9.75 -11.28 -22.76
C ALA A 6 -9.70 -10.48 -21.46
N ILE A 7 -10.04 -9.19 -21.50
CA ILE A 7 -10.21 -8.34 -20.32
C ILE A 7 -11.43 -8.81 -19.51
N GLU A 8 -12.59 -9.00 -20.16
CA GLU A 8 -13.82 -9.46 -19.50
C GLU A 8 -13.63 -10.79 -18.75
N LYS A 9 -12.84 -11.69 -19.34
CA LYS A 9 -12.50 -13.00 -18.76
C LYS A 9 -11.35 -12.95 -17.75
N LYS A 10 -10.82 -11.76 -17.45
CA LYS A 10 -9.65 -11.55 -16.57
C LYS A 10 -8.43 -12.38 -16.98
N ILE A 11 -8.27 -12.61 -18.28
CA ILE A 11 -7.04 -13.22 -18.84
C ILE A 11 -5.94 -12.16 -18.87
N ILE A 12 -6.28 -10.96 -19.32
CA ILE A 12 -5.42 -9.77 -19.25
C ILE A 12 -5.88 -8.95 -18.05
N ASN A 13 -4.94 -8.52 -17.20
CA ASN A 13 -5.25 -7.95 -15.90
C ASN A 13 -6.06 -6.63 -15.97
N ASN A 14 -5.73 -5.73 -16.91
CA ASN A 14 -6.38 -4.43 -17.02
C ASN A 14 -6.40 -3.87 -18.45
N GLU A 15 -7.20 -2.83 -18.66
CA GLU A 15 -7.40 -2.18 -19.96
C GLU A 15 -6.14 -1.47 -20.47
N ILE A 16 -5.31 -0.91 -19.58
CA ILE A 16 -4.06 -0.22 -19.96
C ILE A 16 -3.09 -1.22 -20.60
N LEU A 17 -2.93 -2.39 -19.98
CA LEU A 17 -2.09 -3.46 -20.48
C LEU A 17 -2.59 -3.95 -21.83
N ALA A 18 -3.89 -4.22 -21.94
CA ALA A 18 -4.53 -4.63 -23.19
C ALA A 18 -4.40 -3.58 -24.31
N TYR A 19 -4.51 -2.29 -23.97
CA TYR A 19 -4.31 -1.20 -24.90
C TYR A 19 -2.90 -1.20 -25.48
N PHE A 20 -1.86 -1.31 -24.63
CA PHE A 20 -0.47 -1.37 -25.10
C PHE A 20 -0.18 -2.64 -25.91
N MET A 21 -0.74 -3.79 -25.52
CA MET A 21 -0.69 -5.02 -26.33
C MET A 21 -1.28 -4.78 -27.73
N GLY A 22 -2.46 -4.16 -27.82
CA GLY A 22 -3.10 -3.82 -29.09
C GLY A 22 -2.27 -2.83 -29.93
N ARG A 23 -1.72 -1.79 -29.30
CA ARG A 23 -0.87 -0.80 -29.98
C ARG A 23 0.41 -1.41 -30.53
N ALA A 24 1.07 -2.27 -29.76
CA ALA A 24 2.27 -2.98 -30.20
C ALA A 24 1.96 -3.95 -31.36
N TYR A 25 0.84 -4.66 -31.30
CA TYR A 25 0.38 -5.49 -32.41
C TYR A 25 0.12 -4.70 -33.70
N LEU A 26 -0.61 -3.58 -33.60
CA LEU A 26 -0.86 -2.71 -34.74
C LEU A 26 0.44 -2.14 -35.33
N PHE A 27 1.40 -1.77 -34.47
CA PHE A 27 2.72 -1.34 -34.90
C PHE A 27 3.46 -2.43 -35.68
N LEU A 28 3.48 -3.67 -35.18
CA LEU A 28 4.13 -4.80 -35.85
C LEU A 28 3.50 -5.10 -37.22
N LEU A 29 2.17 -5.04 -37.33
CA LEU A 29 1.51 -5.17 -38.64
C LEU A 29 1.91 -4.04 -39.60
N ASN A 30 2.01 -2.81 -39.10
CA ASN A 30 2.32 -1.65 -39.92
C ASN A 30 3.75 -1.68 -40.49
N ILE A 31 4.69 -2.29 -39.77
CA ILE A 31 6.06 -2.49 -40.26
C ILE A 31 6.22 -3.77 -41.12
N GLY A 32 5.12 -4.45 -41.44
CA GLY A 32 5.09 -5.56 -42.39
C GLY A 32 5.24 -6.96 -41.79
N ILE A 33 5.09 -7.13 -40.47
CA ILE A 33 5.10 -8.46 -39.86
C ILE A 33 3.83 -9.22 -40.24
N ASP A 34 3.99 -10.45 -40.70
CA ASP A 34 2.88 -11.36 -41.00
C ASP A 34 2.07 -11.66 -39.74
N ARG A 35 0.77 -11.34 -39.78
CA ARG A 35 -0.20 -11.60 -38.71
C ARG A 35 -0.16 -13.03 -38.20
N ASN A 36 0.05 -14.01 -39.09
CA ASN A 36 0.06 -15.43 -38.74
C ASN A 36 1.32 -15.85 -37.97
N LYS A 37 2.33 -14.98 -37.93
CA LYS A 37 3.61 -15.19 -37.23
C LYS A 37 3.72 -14.35 -35.97
N ILE A 38 2.62 -13.80 -35.47
CA ILE A 38 2.57 -13.06 -34.21
C ILE A 38 1.73 -13.83 -33.21
N ARG A 39 2.22 -14.00 -31.99
CA ARG A 39 1.40 -14.46 -30.86
C ARG A 39 1.72 -13.67 -29.61
N PHE A 40 0.77 -13.66 -28.69
CA PHE A 40 0.97 -13.17 -27.33
C PHE A 40 1.16 -14.37 -26.40
N ARG A 41 2.17 -14.30 -25.54
CA ARG A 41 2.46 -15.30 -24.52
C ARG A 41 2.48 -14.61 -23.15
N GLN A 42 1.59 -15.01 -22.26
CA GLN A 42 1.66 -14.58 -20.87
C GLN A 42 2.82 -15.28 -20.18
N HIS A 43 3.56 -14.55 -19.36
CA HIS A 43 4.55 -15.15 -18.48
C HIS A 43 3.86 -16.07 -17.47
N LYS A 44 4.46 -17.23 -17.21
CA LYS A 44 4.00 -18.08 -16.12
C LYS A 44 4.42 -17.49 -14.77
N LYS A 45 3.80 -17.95 -13.68
CA LYS A 45 4.11 -17.46 -12.33
C LYS A 45 5.58 -17.66 -11.93
N ASP A 46 6.23 -18.71 -12.43
CA ASP A 46 7.64 -19.05 -12.24
C ASP A 46 8.60 -18.26 -13.13
N GLU A 47 8.10 -17.65 -14.20
CA GLU A 47 8.86 -16.79 -15.12
C GLU A 47 8.65 -15.29 -14.80
N MET A 48 7.55 -14.97 -14.11
CA MET A 48 7.18 -13.61 -13.76
C MET A 48 8.22 -13.02 -12.80
N ALA A 49 8.81 -11.88 -13.19
CA ALA A 49 9.71 -11.16 -12.32
C ALA A 49 9.00 -10.81 -11.01
N HIS A 50 9.71 -10.89 -9.88
CA HIS A 50 9.16 -10.67 -8.53
C HIS A 50 8.48 -9.28 -8.33
N TYR A 51 8.68 -8.37 -9.27
CA TYR A 51 8.12 -7.02 -9.28
C TYR A 51 6.95 -6.83 -10.27
N ALA A 52 6.63 -7.81 -11.10
CA ALA A 52 5.58 -7.71 -12.11
C ALA A 52 4.25 -8.31 -11.62
N LYS A 53 3.15 -7.58 -11.79
CA LYS A 53 1.79 -8.07 -11.53
C LYS A 53 1.24 -8.91 -12.68
N ASP A 54 1.52 -8.51 -13.91
CA ASP A 54 1.19 -9.25 -15.14
C ASP A 54 2.23 -8.90 -16.21
N CYS A 55 2.60 -9.87 -17.03
CA CYS A 55 3.62 -9.70 -18.06
C CYS A 55 3.29 -10.52 -19.31
N TRP A 56 3.37 -9.87 -20.46
CA TRP A 56 3.03 -10.42 -21.76
C TRP A 56 4.14 -10.17 -22.77
N ASP A 57 4.58 -11.24 -23.42
CA ASP A 57 5.49 -11.16 -24.54
C ASP A 57 4.71 -11.23 -25.85
N ILE A 58 5.10 -10.39 -26.79
CA ILE A 58 4.78 -10.57 -28.20
C ILE A 58 5.92 -11.33 -28.83
N GLU A 59 5.62 -12.54 -29.28
CA GLU A 59 6.58 -13.43 -29.91
C GLU A 59 6.36 -13.48 -31.42
N LEU A 60 7.46 -13.53 -32.16
CA LEU A 60 7.47 -13.65 -33.61
C LEU A 60 7.98 -15.03 -34.02
N HIS A 61 7.31 -15.64 -35.00
CA HIS A 61 7.73 -16.93 -35.54
C HIS A 61 8.76 -16.75 -36.65
N SER A 62 9.97 -17.25 -36.41
CA SER A 62 11.13 -17.19 -37.31
C SER A 62 11.61 -18.60 -37.70
N SER A 63 12.72 -18.68 -38.44
CA SER A 63 13.39 -19.97 -38.72
C SER A 63 13.91 -20.67 -37.47
N GLN A 64 14.09 -19.96 -36.36
CA GLN A 64 14.51 -20.48 -35.06
C GLN A 64 13.33 -20.80 -34.13
N GLY A 65 12.09 -20.69 -34.64
CA GLY A 65 10.87 -20.83 -33.86
C GLY A 65 10.37 -19.50 -33.30
N TRP A 66 9.63 -19.56 -32.19
CA TRP A 66 9.06 -18.39 -31.52
C TRP A 66 10.11 -17.69 -30.66
N ILE A 67 10.30 -16.39 -30.91
CA ILE A 67 11.25 -15.56 -30.18
C ILE A 67 10.52 -14.31 -29.68
N GLU A 68 10.79 -13.90 -28.44
CA GLU A 68 10.32 -12.63 -27.90
C GLU A 68 10.83 -11.45 -28.75
N CYS A 69 9.93 -10.54 -29.13
CA CYS A 69 10.26 -9.29 -29.80
C CYS A 69 9.85 -8.06 -28.98
N VAL A 70 8.79 -8.15 -28.19
CA VAL A 70 8.30 -7.06 -27.35
C VAL A 70 7.83 -7.63 -26.01
N GLY A 71 8.42 -7.17 -24.90
CA GLY A 71 7.93 -7.44 -23.54
C GLY A 71 7.07 -6.29 -23.03
N ILE A 72 5.89 -6.60 -22.47
CA ILE A 72 4.96 -5.63 -21.87
C ILE A 72 4.69 -6.05 -20.43
N ALA A 73 5.22 -5.30 -19.47
CA ALA A 73 5.16 -5.63 -18.05
C ALA A 73 4.44 -4.55 -17.23
N ASP A 74 3.49 -4.97 -16.41
CA ASP A 74 2.93 -4.15 -15.33
C ASP A 74 3.77 -4.32 -14.07
N ARG A 75 4.60 -3.31 -13.75
CA ARG A 75 5.49 -3.30 -12.59
C ARG A 75 4.93 -2.54 -11.39
N SER A 76 3.68 -2.07 -11.50
CA SER A 76 3.01 -1.25 -10.49
C SER A 76 3.94 -0.13 -9.98
N ALA A 77 4.07 0.05 -8.65
CA ALA A 77 4.91 1.09 -8.04
C ALA A 77 6.28 0.55 -7.56
N PHE A 78 6.70 -0.65 -7.99
CA PHE A 78 7.89 -1.30 -7.44
C PHE A 78 9.15 -0.43 -7.60
N ASP A 79 9.40 0.08 -8.82
CA ASP A 79 10.60 0.85 -9.13
C ASP A 79 10.67 2.15 -8.34
N LEU A 80 9.58 2.91 -8.31
CA LEU A 80 9.49 4.15 -7.55
C LEU A 80 9.66 3.90 -6.05
N THR A 81 9.09 2.81 -5.52
CA THR A 81 9.24 2.43 -4.10
C THR A 81 10.68 2.08 -3.76
N CYS A 82 11.34 1.29 -4.60
CA CYS A 82 12.74 0.90 -4.41
C CYS A 82 13.67 2.11 -4.49
N HIS A 83 13.52 2.95 -5.53
CA HIS A 83 14.33 4.15 -5.70
C HIS A 83 14.09 5.19 -4.60
N GLY A 84 12.84 5.42 -4.20
CA GLY A 84 12.50 6.37 -3.13
C GLY A 84 13.11 5.96 -1.79
N LYS A 85 13.03 4.67 -1.43
CA LYS A 85 13.68 4.13 -0.21
C LYS A 85 15.19 4.26 -0.26
N ALA A 86 15.83 3.93 -1.39
CA ALA A 86 17.28 4.00 -1.52
C ALA A 86 17.80 5.44 -1.48
N ALA A 87 17.07 6.40 -2.06
CA ALA A 87 17.44 7.81 -2.09
C ALA A 87 16.97 8.59 -0.84
N ASN A 88 16.12 8.00 0.01
CA ASN A 88 15.40 8.69 1.08
C ASN A 88 14.64 9.93 0.59
N ILE A 89 13.99 9.80 -0.58
CA ILE A 89 13.17 10.83 -1.23
C ILE A 89 11.77 10.25 -1.44
N ASP A 90 10.76 11.05 -1.16
CA ASP A 90 9.37 10.71 -1.48
C ASP A 90 9.11 10.91 -2.98
N LEU A 91 8.83 9.82 -3.68
CA LEU A 91 8.49 9.79 -5.11
C LEU A 91 6.99 9.53 -5.34
N SER A 92 6.15 9.73 -4.32
CA SER A 92 4.71 9.61 -4.45
C SER A 92 4.11 10.74 -5.28
N TYR A 93 3.03 10.41 -5.99
CA TYR A 93 2.16 11.40 -6.61
C TYR A 93 0.94 11.60 -5.71
N SER A 94 0.47 12.84 -5.64
CA SER A 94 -0.62 13.25 -4.77
C SER A 94 -1.60 14.10 -5.56
N GLU A 95 -2.84 13.63 -5.66
CA GLU A 95 -3.95 14.40 -6.22
C GLU A 95 -4.74 15.08 -5.10
N LYS A 96 -5.23 16.30 -5.37
CA LYS A 96 -6.13 17.00 -4.45
C LYS A 96 -7.54 16.43 -4.62
N LEU A 97 -8.17 16.07 -3.50
CA LEU A 97 -9.61 15.81 -3.51
C LEU A 97 -10.37 17.14 -3.54
N ASP A 98 -11.51 17.14 -4.24
CA ASP A 98 -12.44 18.26 -4.28
C ASP A 98 -12.98 18.58 -2.87
N ASP A 99 -13.34 17.53 -2.13
CA ASP A 99 -13.79 17.61 -0.74
C ASP A 99 -12.76 16.96 0.21
N PRO A 100 -12.42 17.61 1.33
CA PRO A 100 -11.53 17.03 2.32
C PRO A 100 -12.21 15.84 3.02
N ILE A 101 -11.47 14.75 3.21
CA ILE A 101 -11.92 13.66 4.09
C ILE A 101 -11.67 14.08 5.53
N VAL A 102 -12.74 14.15 6.30
CA VAL A 102 -12.65 14.40 7.75
C VAL A 102 -12.59 13.06 8.47
N ILE A 103 -11.43 12.77 9.06
CA ILE A 103 -11.28 11.61 9.94
C ILE A 103 -11.35 12.08 11.38
N LYS A 104 -12.18 11.40 12.17
CA LYS A 104 -12.24 11.53 13.63
C LYS A 104 -11.32 10.49 14.24
N GLU A 105 -10.22 10.93 14.82
CA GLU A 105 -9.27 10.06 15.53
C GLU A 105 -9.34 10.32 17.02
N TRP A 106 -9.37 9.25 17.82
CA TRP A 106 -9.15 9.35 19.26
C TRP A 106 -7.65 9.45 19.48
N ARG A 107 -7.18 10.55 20.09
CA ARG A 107 -5.78 10.66 20.48
C ARG A 107 -5.63 10.79 21.99
N PRO A 108 -4.75 9.99 22.60
CA PRO A 108 -4.38 10.14 23.99
C PRO A 108 -3.52 11.39 24.17
N ILE A 109 -3.98 12.31 25.02
CA ILE A 109 -3.20 13.44 25.51
C ILE A 109 -2.67 13.06 26.88
N ILE A 110 -1.36 12.89 26.96
CA ILE A 110 -0.68 12.45 28.18
C ILE A 110 -0.14 13.67 28.94
N GLU A 111 -0.55 13.84 30.20
CA GLU A 111 -0.08 14.93 31.05
C GLU A 111 1.35 14.64 31.56
N LYS A 112 2.37 15.14 30.85
CA LYS A 112 3.76 14.74 31.07
C LYS A 112 4.27 14.96 32.51
N LYS A 113 3.86 16.02 33.22
CA LYS A 113 4.52 16.42 34.48
C LYS A 113 4.23 15.46 35.64
N ASN A 114 3.01 14.98 35.76
CA ASN A 114 2.67 13.97 36.77
C ASN A 114 2.94 12.55 36.28
N PHE A 115 2.88 12.31 34.96
CA PHE A 115 3.17 10.99 34.38
C PHE A 115 4.61 10.52 34.55
N ILE A 116 5.58 11.42 34.40
CA ILE A 116 7.01 11.12 34.56
C ILE A 116 7.32 10.64 35.99
N LYS A 117 6.55 11.10 37.01
CA LYS A 117 6.73 10.63 38.40
C LYS A 117 6.39 9.15 38.57
N HIS A 118 5.45 8.63 37.77
CA HIS A 118 5.01 7.23 37.83
C HIS A 118 5.86 6.28 36.97
N LEU A 119 6.32 6.73 35.79
CA LEU A 119 7.08 5.88 34.84
C LEU A 119 8.60 6.15 34.81
N LYS A 120 9.09 7.16 35.53
CA LYS A 120 10.50 7.58 35.56
C LYS A 120 11.09 7.66 34.14
N ASN A 121 12.11 6.86 33.84
CA ASN A 121 12.85 6.87 32.58
C ASN A 121 12.12 6.13 31.42
N ASN A 122 10.94 5.56 31.65
CA ASN A 122 10.22 4.75 30.66
C ASN A 122 9.14 5.55 29.91
N PHE A 123 9.04 6.86 30.15
CA PHE A 123 8.01 7.73 29.55
C PHE A 123 8.05 7.71 28.02
N ASP A 124 9.23 7.83 27.40
CA ASP A 124 9.35 7.92 25.94
C ASP A 124 8.92 6.64 25.23
N ALA A 125 9.21 5.47 25.84
CA ALA A 125 8.79 4.18 25.32
C ALA A 125 7.26 4.04 25.39
N PHE A 126 6.67 4.39 26.53
CA PHE A 126 5.22 4.43 26.71
C PHE A 126 4.53 5.40 25.76
N GLU A 127 5.04 6.63 25.63
CA GLU A 127 4.46 7.67 24.76
C GLU A 127 4.46 7.19 23.29
N LYS A 128 5.53 6.52 22.86
CA LYS A 128 5.63 5.97 21.51
C LYS A 128 4.65 4.82 21.28
N GLU A 129 4.51 3.92 22.25
CA GLU A 129 3.61 2.77 22.16
C GLU A 129 2.14 3.21 22.15
N ILE A 130 1.72 4.03 23.12
CA ILE A 130 0.35 4.54 23.22
C ILE A 130 -0.05 5.36 21.99
N LYS A 131 0.86 6.14 21.40
CA LYS A 131 0.61 6.88 20.14
C LYS A 131 0.57 5.99 18.90
N SER A 132 1.06 4.75 18.99
CA SER A 132 1.07 3.79 17.88
C SER A 132 -0.14 2.84 17.88
N LEU A 133 -0.89 2.78 18.98
CA LEU A 133 -2.08 1.94 19.11
C LEU A 133 -3.20 2.41 18.19
N LYS A 134 -3.99 1.45 17.70
CA LYS A 134 -5.19 1.73 16.89
C LYS A 134 -6.34 2.17 17.79
N ASN A 135 -7.29 2.91 17.22
CA ASN A 135 -8.49 3.38 17.94
C ASN A 135 -9.25 2.24 18.63
N SER A 136 -9.34 1.06 18.02
CA SER A 136 -9.99 -0.12 18.61
C SER A 136 -9.28 -0.60 19.88
N GLU A 137 -7.95 -0.63 19.87
CA GLU A 137 -7.13 -1.07 21.01
C GLU A 137 -7.17 -0.03 22.15
N LEU A 138 -7.19 1.26 21.79
CA LEU A 138 -7.38 2.34 22.76
C LEU A 138 -8.74 2.24 23.48
N LEU A 139 -9.80 1.87 22.74
CA LEU A 139 -11.15 1.65 23.29
C LEU A 139 -11.21 0.45 24.23
N GLU A 140 -10.51 -0.65 23.91
CA GLU A 140 -10.43 -1.84 24.77
C GLU A 140 -9.67 -1.56 26.07
N MET A 141 -8.62 -0.73 26.03
CA MET A 141 -7.89 -0.29 27.24
C MET A 141 -8.73 0.60 28.17
N MET A 142 -9.86 1.14 27.71
CA MET A 142 -10.78 1.97 28.51
C MET A 142 -11.85 1.17 29.26
N ILE A 143 -11.87 -0.17 29.15
CA ILE A 143 -12.85 -0.98 29.90
C ILE A 143 -12.43 -1.07 31.38
N THR A 144 -13.23 -0.38 32.19
CA THR A 144 -13.14 -0.17 33.63
C THR A 144 -13.59 -1.40 34.43
N GLU A 145 -12.74 -1.91 35.33
CA GLU A 145 -13.23 -2.55 36.57
C GLU A 145 -13.38 -1.48 37.65
N GLU A 146 -14.46 -1.60 38.41
CA GLU A 146 -15.02 -0.58 39.29
C GLU A 146 -14.03 -0.07 40.36
N SER A 147 -14.07 1.26 40.55
CA SER A 147 -13.57 2.06 41.69
C SER A 147 -12.17 2.71 41.62
N GLU A 148 -11.28 2.35 40.70
CA GLU A 148 -10.13 3.21 40.37
C GLU A 148 -9.73 3.07 38.89
N ASN A 149 -9.88 4.14 38.09
CA ASN A 149 -9.58 4.10 36.65
C ASN A 149 -8.07 4.09 36.40
N PHE A 150 -7.48 2.91 36.22
CA PHE A 150 -6.08 2.75 35.83
C PHE A 150 -5.92 1.99 34.51
N ILE A 151 -5.03 2.46 33.65
CA ILE A 151 -4.52 1.73 32.49
C ILE A 151 -3.37 0.82 32.98
N ASN A 152 -3.52 -0.50 32.78
CA ASN A 152 -2.45 -1.46 33.04
C ASN A 152 -1.51 -1.53 31.83
N TYR A 153 -0.34 -0.92 31.94
CA TYR A 153 0.69 -0.96 30.91
C TYR A 153 1.78 -1.95 31.27
N LYS A 154 1.98 -2.98 30.45
CA LYS A 154 3.03 -3.98 30.67
C LYS A 154 4.28 -3.62 29.89
N TYR A 155 5.38 -3.36 30.58
CA TYR A 155 6.67 -3.08 29.96
C TYR A 155 7.78 -3.85 30.66
N LYS A 156 8.59 -4.59 29.89
CA LYS A 156 9.71 -5.41 30.39
C LYS A 156 9.34 -6.29 31.60
N ASN A 157 8.19 -6.96 31.53
CA ASN A 157 7.63 -7.82 32.60
C ASN A 157 7.14 -7.12 33.87
N GLU A 158 7.15 -5.79 33.93
CA GLU A 158 6.52 -5.02 35.00
C GLU A 158 5.17 -4.47 34.55
N ILE A 159 4.20 -4.43 35.47
CA ILE A 159 2.89 -3.83 35.23
C ILE A 159 2.88 -2.46 35.90
N TYR A 160 2.71 -1.42 35.08
CA TYR A 160 2.54 -0.05 35.52
C TYR A 160 1.05 0.26 35.57
N LYS A 161 0.56 0.66 36.75
CA LYS A 161 -0.79 1.19 36.92
C LYS A 161 -0.75 2.69 36.68
N VAL A 162 -1.38 3.13 35.60
CA VAL A 162 -1.43 4.53 35.20
C VAL A 162 -2.83 5.08 35.42
N PRO A 163 -3.04 6.07 36.31
CA PRO A 163 -4.34 6.70 36.44
C PRO A 163 -4.84 7.26 35.10
N CYS A 164 -6.08 6.93 34.71
CA CYS A 164 -6.70 7.45 33.49
C CYS A 164 -6.86 8.98 33.52
N GLU A 165 -6.85 9.62 34.71
CA GLU A 165 -6.83 11.08 34.84
C GLU A 165 -5.63 11.74 34.13
N PHE A 166 -4.54 11.01 33.91
CA PHE A 166 -3.38 11.52 33.20
C PHE A 166 -3.41 11.25 31.68
N VAL A 167 -4.43 10.57 31.19
CA VAL A 167 -4.64 10.28 29.77
C VAL A 167 -6.01 10.80 29.35
N GLU A 168 -6.03 12.02 28.82
CA GLU A 168 -7.26 12.61 28.28
C GLU A 168 -7.42 12.20 26.81
N PHE A 169 -8.48 11.48 26.49
CA PHE A 169 -8.79 11.12 25.10
C PHE A 169 -9.62 12.22 24.45
N LYS A 170 -9.06 12.87 23.43
CA LYS A 170 -9.81 13.85 22.61
C LYS A 170 -10.05 13.32 21.21
N ILE A 171 -11.22 13.64 20.69
CA ILE A 171 -11.52 13.50 19.27
C ILE A 171 -10.82 14.63 18.55
N PHE A 172 -9.84 14.28 17.72
CA PHE A 172 -9.22 15.22 16.80
C PHE A 172 -9.87 15.07 15.43
N GLU A 173 -10.38 16.17 14.91
CA GLU A 173 -10.80 16.25 13.52
C GLU A 173 -9.59 16.63 12.67
N LYS A 174 -9.07 15.65 11.95
CA LYS A 174 -8.06 15.91 10.94
C LYS A 174 -8.77 16.04 9.61
N LYS A 175 -8.81 17.26 9.08
CA LYS A 175 -9.11 17.49 7.65
C LYS A 175 -7.92 16.97 6.87
N LEU A 176 -8.06 15.75 6.36
CA LEU A 176 -7.14 15.26 5.35
C LEU A 176 -7.61 15.86 4.04
N TYR A 177 -6.68 16.48 3.33
CA TYR A 177 -6.71 16.52 1.88
C TYR A 177 -5.94 15.26 1.50
N PRO A 178 -6.59 14.08 1.53
CA PRO A 178 -5.88 12.82 1.39
C PRO A 178 -5.20 12.86 0.04
N MET A 179 -3.89 12.66 0.09
CA MET A 179 -3.15 12.34 -1.10
C MET A 179 -3.62 10.94 -1.50
N LEU A 180 -4.19 10.80 -2.70
CA LEU A 180 -4.38 9.50 -3.33
C LEU A 180 -2.98 8.90 -3.53
N LEU A 181 -2.46 8.22 -2.50
CA LEU A 181 -1.40 7.25 -2.71
C LEU A 181 -2.05 6.15 -3.53
N SER A 182 -1.83 6.16 -4.84
CA SER A 182 -2.18 5.06 -5.73
C SER A 182 -1.29 3.86 -5.42
N HIS A 183 -1.42 3.32 -4.21
CA HIS A 183 -0.94 2.01 -3.81
C HIS A 183 -2.16 1.10 -3.67
N HIS A 184 -2.90 0.92 -4.76
CA HIS A 184 -3.76 -0.25 -4.89
C HIS A 184 -2.89 -1.44 -5.31
N SER A 185 -2.18 -1.98 -4.33
CA SER A 185 -1.83 -3.39 -4.29
C SER A 185 -3.07 -4.16 -3.83
N GLU A 186 -4.00 -4.37 -4.76
CA GLU A 186 -4.83 -5.57 -4.80
C GLU A 186 -4.43 -6.39 -6.03
#